data_AF-A0A0D2CDE7-F1
#
_entry.id   AF-A0A0D2CDE7-F1
#
_cell.length_a   1.000
_cell.length_b   1.000
_cell.length_c   1.000
_cell.angle_alpha   90.00
_cell.angle_beta   90.00
_cell.angle_gamma   90.00
#
_symmetry.space_group_name_H-M   'P 1'
#
loop_
_entity.id
_entity.type
_entity.pdbx_description
1 polymer ?
#
loop_
_entity_poly.entity_id
_entity_poly.type
_entity_poly.pdbx_seq_one_letter_code
_entity_poly.pdbx_strand_id
1 'polypeptide(L)'
;MSLVGEVSKAIRTLITLQNWAKGDSSLTNFVHEAWKFALRYRRMMDQAPLQIYISGLLFAPKESIFRAEVGKKRPDWIKRAPEVIEIWDGVLTTLEGHSGWVDTVTFSPNGMLVASGSCDETVRLWDAATWQMKTTLQCLSLVKAVAFSPDSRLMATGLMNHIIQLWDVAIGQLITTLDTSSSTT
;
A
#
# COMPACT_ATOMS: atom_id res chain seq x y z
N MET A 1 12.36 -21.89 -1.00
CA MET A 1 11.25 -21.24 -1.74
C MET A 1 11.51 -19.74 -1.74
N SER A 2 11.60 -19.12 -2.92
CA SER A 2 11.82 -17.68 -3.06
C SER A 2 10.50 -16.91 -2.85
N LEU A 3 10.55 -15.70 -2.30
CA LEU A 3 9.38 -14.80 -2.21
C LEU A 3 9.22 -13.91 -3.45
N VAL A 4 10.13 -14.01 -4.42
CA VAL A 4 10.08 -13.27 -5.70
C VAL A 4 8.74 -13.51 -6.41
N GLY A 5 7.96 -12.45 -6.59
CA GLY A 5 6.62 -12.49 -7.19
C GLY A 5 5.49 -12.97 -6.27
N GLU A 6 5.82 -13.43 -5.07
CA GLU A 6 4.88 -14.03 -4.11
C GLU A 6 4.69 -13.18 -2.83
N VAL A 7 5.35 -12.03 -2.74
CA VAL A 7 5.26 -11.13 -1.57
C VAL A 7 3.82 -10.69 -1.29
N SER A 8 3.01 -10.44 -2.34
CA SER A 8 1.59 -10.13 -2.18
C SER A 8 0.82 -11.22 -1.45
N LYS A 9 1.11 -12.50 -1.77
CA LYS A 9 0.47 -13.64 -1.11
C LYS A 9 0.98 -13.78 0.32
N ALA A 10 2.28 -13.61 0.53
CA ALA A 10 2.88 -13.63 1.86
C ALA A 10 2.28 -12.57 2.80
N ILE A 11 2.12 -11.33 2.34
CA ILE A 11 1.48 -10.26 3.12
C ILE A 11 0.04 -10.63 3.48
N ARG A 12 -0.74 -11.17 2.54
CA ARG A 12 -2.11 -11.62 2.80
C ARG A 12 -2.15 -12.75 3.84
N THR A 13 -1.22 -13.70 3.75
CA THR A 13 -1.11 -14.76 4.77
C THR A 13 -0.74 -14.21 6.14
N LEU A 14 0.13 -13.20 6.22
CA LEU A 14 0.45 -12.53 7.49
C LEU A 14 -0.77 -11.84 8.09
N ILE A 15 -1.60 -11.18 7.28
CA ILE A 15 -2.86 -10.57 7.74
C ILE A 15 -3.81 -11.63 8.30
N THR A 16 -3.95 -12.76 7.60
CA THR A 16 -4.76 -13.87 8.13
C THR A 16 -4.18 -14.38 9.44
N LEU A 17 -2.87 -14.59 9.52
CA LEU A 17 -2.22 -15.12 10.70
C LEU A 17 -2.30 -14.14 11.88
N GLN A 18 -2.27 -12.84 11.64
CA GLN A 18 -2.48 -11.81 12.65
C GLN A 18 -3.88 -11.89 13.27
N ASN A 19 -4.90 -12.18 12.46
CA ASN A 19 -6.26 -12.36 12.98
C ASN A 19 -6.38 -13.60 13.86
N TRP A 20 -5.68 -14.68 13.52
CA TRP A 20 -5.60 -15.90 14.33
C TRP A 20 -4.76 -15.70 15.60
N ALA A 21 -3.72 -14.87 15.53
CA ALA A 21 -2.77 -14.64 16.61
C ALA A 21 -3.35 -13.83 17.78
N LYS A 22 -4.54 -13.23 17.65
CA LYS A 22 -5.13 -12.30 18.64
C LYS A 22 -5.19 -12.83 20.09
N GLY A 23 -5.08 -14.14 20.30
CA GLY A 23 -5.02 -14.76 21.64
C GLY A 23 -3.62 -14.81 22.28
N ASP A 24 -2.55 -14.63 21.52
CA ASP A 24 -1.16 -14.68 21.98
C ASP A 24 -0.46 -13.35 21.65
N SER A 25 -0.07 -12.61 22.68
CA SER A 25 0.59 -11.30 22.55
C SER A 25 1.97 -11.39 21.89
N SER A 26 2.71 -12.47 22.16
CA SER A 26 4.04 -12.69 21.57
C SER A 26 3.92 -12.98 20.08
N LEU A 27 3.02 -13.89 19.71
CA LEU A 27 2.75 -14.23 18.31
C LEU A 27 2.20 -13.01 17.56
N THR A 28 1.27 -12.25 18.16
CA THR A 28 0.70 -11.05 17.54
C THR A 28 1.78 -10.01 17.25
N ASN A 29 2.65 -9.73 18.23
CA ASN A 29 3.75 -8.79 18.05
C ASN A 29 4.72 -9.25 16.96
N PHE A 30 5.10 -10.54 16.96
CA PHE A 30 5.98 -11.10 15.95
C PHE A 30 5.40 -10.97 14.54
N VAL A 31 4.12 -11.32 14.36
CA VAL A 31 3.44 -11.28 13.06
C VAL A 31 3.25 -9.85 12.59
N HIS A 32 2.95 -8.94 13.50
CA HIS A 32 2.84 -7.52 13.20
C HIS A 32 4.18 -6.91 12.76
N GLU A 33 5.27 -7.25 13.45
CA GLU A 33 6.63 -6.88 13.05
C GLU A 33 7.00 -7.46 11.68
N ALA A 34 6.69 -8.75 11.44
CA ALA A 34 6.93 -9.42 10.17
C ALA A 34 6.16 -8.73 9.02
N TRP A 35 4.94 -8.30 9.30
CA TRP A 35 4.12 -7.55 8.35
C TRP A 35 4.70 -6.17 8.04
N LYS A 36 5.16 -5.40 9.04
CA LYS A 36 5.86 -4.11 8.80
C LYS A 36 7.11 -4.29 7.96
N PHE A 37 7.93 -5.29 8.32
CA PHE A 37 9.12 -5.64 7.57
C PHE A 37 8.79 -5.99 6.12
N ALA A 38 7.76 -6.80 5.91
CA ALA A 38 7.36 -7.25 4.59
C ALA A 38 6.86 -6.10 3.70
N LEU A 39 6.14 -5.14 4.29
CA LEU A 39 5.72 -3.94 3.57
C LEU A 39 6.90 -3.02 3.26
N ARG A 40 7.75 -2.73 4.24
CA ARG A 40 8.88 -1.79 4.09
C ARG A 40 9.88 -2.25 3.05
N TYR A 41 10.27 -3.52 3.11
CA TYR A 41 11.31 -4.07 2.24
C TYR A 41 10.75 -4.76 1.00
N ARG A 42 9.47 -4.57 0.70
CA ARG A 42 8.79 -5.21 -0.42
C ARG A 42 9.55 -5.14 -1.74
N ARG A 43 9.98 -3.94 -2.16
CA ARG A 43 10.71 -3.74 -3.43
C ARG A 43 11.94 -4.64 -3.52
N MET A 44 12.70 -4.75 -2.44
CA MET A 44 13.84 -5.68 -2.36
C MET A 44 13.35 -7.12 -2.47
N MET A 45 12.29 -7.46 -1.76
CA MET A 45 11.78 -8.82 -1.71
C MET A 45 11.20 -9.35 -3.02
N ASP A 46 10.59 -8.47 -3.82
CA ASP A 46 10.04 -8.78 -5.13
C ASP A 46 11.14 -8.98 -6.18
N GLN A 47 12.31 -8.34 -6.03
CA GLN A 47 13.37 -8.31 -7.05
C GLN A 47 14.59 -9.16 -6.71
N ALA A 48 14.79 -9.50 -5.44
CA ALA A 48 16.03 -10.10 -4.96
C ALA A 48 15.89 -11.59 -4.59
N PRO A 49 16.93 -12.41 -4.85
CA PRO A 49 16.98 -13.81 -4.41
C PRO A 49 17.14 -13.94 -2.89
N LEU A 50 16.92 -15.17 -2.40
CA LEU A 50 16.77 -15.53 -0.98
C LEU A 50 17.82 -14.96 -0.01
N GLN A 51 19.05 -14.82 -0.49
CA GLN A 51 20.21 -14.36 0.26
C GLN A 51 20.02 -12.91 0.79
N ILE A 52 19.24 -12.09 0.07
CA ILE A 52 19.05 -10.68 0.40
C ILE A 52 18.01 -10.51 1.53
N TYR A 53 17.08 -11.46 1.75
CA TYR A 53 16.13 -11.36 2.87
C TYR A 53 16.83 -11.34 4.24
N ILE A 54 17.84 -12.21 4.41
CA ILE A 54 18.63 -12.28 5.65
C ILE A 54 19.41 -10.98 5.85
N SER A 55 19.93 -10.39 4.75
CA SER A 55 20.56 -9.07 4.82
C SER A 55 19.56 -7.97 5.19
N GLY A 56 18.31 -8.07 4.72
CA GLY A 56 17.23 -7.13 5.05
C GLY A 56 16.91 -7.10 6.55
N LEU A 57 16.96 -8.25 7.23
CA LEU A 57 16.77 -8.31 8.70
C LEU A 57 17.84 -7.52 9.46
N LEU A 58 19.04 -7.34 8.87
CA LEU A 58 20.08 -6.48 9.42
C LEU A 58 19.72 -4.98 9.35
N PHE A 59 18.74 -4.61 8.53
CA PHE A 59 18.20 -3.25 8.43
C PHE A 59 16.86 -3.10 9.16
N ALA A 60 16.41 -4.09 9.94
CA ALA A 60 15.29 -3.88 10.86
C ALA A 60 15.67 -2.84 11.94
N PRO A 61 14.68 -2.11 12.50
CA PRO A 61 14.92 -1.14 13.57
C PRO A 61 15.64 -1.75 14.77
N LYS A 62 16.37 -0.92 15.54
CA LYS A 62 17.18 -1.40 16.67
C LYS A 62 16.37 -2.20 17.70
N GLU A 63 15.14 -1.79 17.97
CA GLU A 63 14.25 -2.41 18.96
C GLU A 63 13.41 -3.57 18.40
N SER A 64 13.56 -3.91 17.12
CA SER A 64 12.79 -4.99 16.50
C SER A 64 13.19 -6.37 17.02
N ILE A 65 12.20 -7.28 17.10
CA ILE A 65 12.41 -8.69 17.47
C ILE A 65 13.44 -9.35 16.53
N PHE A 66 13.40 -8.99 15.24
CA PHE A 66 14.34 -9.50 14.24
C PHE A 66 15.78 -9.05 14.53
N ARG A 67 15.95 -7.80 14.96
CA ARG A 67 17.25 -7.24 15.27
C ARG A 67 17.87 -7.92 16.49
N ALA A 68 17.06 -8.19 17.52
CA ALA A 68 17.48 -8.94 18.69
C ALA A 68 17.94 -10.36 18.31
N GLU A 69 17.17 -11.06 17.47
CA GLU A 69 17.46 -12.44 17.08
C GLU A 69 18.68 -12.56 16.15
N VAL A 70 18.80 -11.66 15.17
CA VAL A 70 19.99 -11.61 14.30
C VAL A 70 21.23 -11.17 15.07
N GLY A 71 21.07 -10.29 16.07
CA GLY A 71 22.15 -9.85 16.96
C GLY A 71 22.82 -11.01 17.68
N LYS A 72 22.05 -12.01 18.14
CA LYS A 72 22.59 -13.21 18.81
C LYS A 72 23.48 -14.07 17.92
N LYS A 73 23.23 -14.06 16.60
CA LYS A 73 23.94 -14.87 15.60
C LYS A 73 24.98 -14.07 14.81
N ARG A 74 25.28 -12.84 15.23
CA ARG A 74 26.25 -11.98 14.54
C ARG A 74 27.66 -12.53 14.71
N PRO A 75 28.40 -12.81 13.62
CA PRO A 75 29.79 -13.22 13.70
C PRO A 75 30.70 -12.09 14.22
N ASP A 76 31.74 -12.45 14.97
CA ASP A 76 32.69 -11.51 15.61
C ASP A 76 33.44 -10.59 14.63
N TRP A 77 33.53 -11.00 13.36
CA TRP A 77 34.17 -10.21 12.31
C TRP A 77 33.32 -9.02 11.82
N ILE A 78 32.01 -9.00 12.13
CA ILE A 78 31.13 -7.86 11.83
C ILE A 78 31.23 -6.83 12.97
N LYS A 79 32.24 -5.97 12.89
CA LYS A 79 32.54 -4.97 13.92
C LYS A 79 31.64 -3.73 13.89
N ARG A 80 31.00 -3.44 12.75
CA ARG A 80 30.09 -2.31 12.59
C ARG A 80 28.76 -2.81 12.04
N ALA A 81 27.69 -2.58 12.80
CA ALA A 81 26.34 -2.79 12.32
C ALA A 81 25.90 -1.56 11.50
N PRO A 82 24.96 -1.73 10.54
CA PRO A 82 24.39 -0.59 9.84
C PRO A 82 23.70 0.34 10.83
N GLU A 83 23.78 1.64 10.57
CA GLU A 83 23.03 2.65 11.30
C GLU A 83 21.58 2.62 10.81
N VAL A 84 20.66 2.39 11.74
CA VAL A 84 19.23 2.19 11.46
C VAL A 84 18.41 2.92 12.50
N ILE A 85 17.17 3.27 12.13
CA ILE A 85 16.15 3.83 13.03
C ILE A 85 15.94 2.95 14.27
N GLU A 86 15.52 3.57 15.38
CA GLU A 86 15.35 2.85 16.66
C GLU A 86 14.08 2.00 16.68
N ILE A 87 12.97 2.62 16.30
CA ILE A 87 11.65 2.00 16.12
C ILE A 87 11.20 2.16 14.67
N TRP A 88 10.22 1.35 14.26
CA TRP A 88 9.54 1.57 12.98
C TRP A 88 8.97 2.99 12.91
N ASP A 89 9.11 3.63 11.75
CA ASP A 89 8.43 4.87 11.46
C ASP A 89 6.91 4.67 11.44
N GLY A 90 6.16 5.75 11.67
CA GLY A 90 4.69 5.73 11.53
C GLY A 90 4.23 5.56 10.09
N VAL A 91 5.12 5.78 9.11
CA VAL A 91 4.85 5.63 7.69
C VAL A 91 5.01 4.17 7.29
N LEU A 92 3.90 3.49 7.06
CA LEU A 92 3.91 2.07 6.66
C LEU A 92 4.42 1.84 5.23
N THR A 93 4.03 2.73 4.32
CA THR A 93 4.37 2.65 2.90
C THR A 93 4.14 3.98 2.22
N THR A 94 4.88 4.23 1.14
CA THR A 94 4.70 5.41 0.29
C THR A 94 4.18 4.95 -1.06
N LEU A 95 2.99 5.44 -1.43
CA LEU A 95 2.36 5.13 -2.71
C LEU A 95 2.89 6.10 -3.77
N GLU A 96 3.87 5.64 -4.54
CA GLU A 96 4.51 6.44 -5.58
C GLU A 96 3.93 6.15 -6.97
N GLY A 97 3.91 7.18 -7.82
CA GLY A 97 3.77 7.00 -9.26
C GLY A 97 2.93 8.04 -9.98
N HIS A 98 2.14 8.85 -9.26
CA HIS A 98 1.54 10.05 -9.85
C HIS A 98 2.63 11.02 -10.33
N SER A 99 2.42 11.64 -11.49
CA SER A 99 3.34 12.65 -12.04
C SER A 99 2.97 14.08 -11.67
N GLY A 100 1.81 14.28 -11.04
CA GLY A 100 1.31 15.56 -10.56
C GLY A 100 0.95 15.52 -9.08
N TRP A 101 0.45 16.65 -8.55
CA TRP A 101 -0.03 16.71 -7.17
C TRP A 101 -1.21 15.76 -6.97
N VAL A 102 -1.21 15.07 -5.82
CA VAL A 102 -2.34 14.24 -5.39
C VAL A 102 -3.26 15.13 -4.58
N ASP A 103 -4.39 15.51 -5.17
CA ASP A 103 -5.34 16.46 -4.58
C ASP A 103 -6.35 15.78 -3.65
N THR A 104 -6.59 14.47 -3.84
CA THR A 104 -7.61 13.74 -3.11
C THR A 104 -7.25 12.27 -2.92
N VAL A 105 -7.59 11.73 -1.75
CA VAL A 105 -7.41 10.32 -1.40
C VAL A 105 -8.64 9.85 -0.65
N THR A 106 -9.15 8.67 -0.97
CA THR A 106 -10.29 8.07 -0.29
C THR A 106 -10.17 6.56 -0.19
N PHE A 107 -10.72 5.99 0.88
CA PHE A 107 -10.87 4.55 1.03
C PHE A 107 -12.22 4.11 0.50
N SER A 108 -12.25 2.95 -0.17
CA SER A 108 -13.51 2.26 -0.43
C SER A 108 -14.17 1.87 0.91
N PRO A 109 -15.50 1.97 1.06
CA PRO A 109 -16.19 1.58 2.29
C PRO A 109 -15.94 0.15 2.76
N ASN A 110 -15.69 -0.78 1.84
CA ASN A 110 -15.30 -2.16 2.18
C ASN A 110 -13.84 -2.30 2.65
N GLY A 111 -13.06 -1.22 2.66
CA GLY A 111 -11.66 -1.18 3.09
C GLY A 111 -10.67 -1.93 2.20
N MET A 112 -11.08 -2.38 1.00
CA MET A 112 -10.23 -3.19 0.13
C MET A 112 -9.38 -2.37 -0.84
N LEU A 113 -9.83 -1.15 -1.15
CA LEU A 113 -9.20 -0.26 -2.11
C LEU A 113 -8.95 1.13 -1.52
N VAL A 114 -7.90 1.76 -2.01
CA VAL A 114 -7.67 3.20 -1.87
C VAL A 114 -7.67 3.80 -3.25
N ALA A 115 -8.35 4.93 -3.43
CA ALA A 115 -8.28 5.73 -4.63
C ALA A 115 -7.49 7.01 -4.35
N SER A 116 -6.57 7.38 -5.24
CA SER A 116 -5.91 8.67 -5.23
C SER A 116 -6.17 9.39 -6.55
N GLY A 117 -6.69 10.61 -6.48
CA GLY A 117 -6.91 11.48 -7.63
C GLY A 117 -5.85 12.56 -7.71
N SER A 118 -5.39 12.84 -8.93
CA SER A 118 -4.27 13.75 -9.15
C SER A 118 -4.53 14.78 -10.27
N CYS A 119 -3.74 15.85 -10.21
CA CYS A 119 -3.54 16.81 -11.29
C CYS A 119 -2.80 16.22 -12.51
N ASP A 120 -2.37 14.96 -12.49
CA ASP A 120 -1.92 14.26 -13.70
C ASP A 120 -3.06 13.68 -14.54
N GLU A 121 -4.30 14.09 -14.26
CA GLU A 121 -5.52 13.65 -14.94
C GLU A 121 -5.78 12.15 -14.76
N THR A 122 -5.23 11.54 -13.71
CA THR A 122 -5.48 10.13 -13.39
C THR A 122 -6.05 9.92 -12.00
N VAL A 123 -6.84 8.85 -11.86
CA VAL A 123 -7.14 8.22 -10.58
C VAL A 123 -6.45 6.88 -10.50
N ARG A 124 -5.65 6.65 -9.46
CA ARG A 124 -5.03 5.35 -9.21
C ARG A 124 -5.76 4.60 -8.12
N LEU A 125 -6.01 3.32 -8.39
CA LEU A 125 -6.58 2.38 -7.43
C LEU A 125 -5.47 1.52 -6.86
N TRP A 126 -5.42 1.45 -5.53
CA TRP A 126 -4.44 0.70 -4.75
C TRP A 126 -5.16 -0.37 -3.94
N ASP A 127 -4.57 -1.56 -3.83
CA ASP A 127 -5.02 -2.60 -2.92
C ASP A 127 -4.68 -2.19 -1.48
N ALA A 128 -5.66 -2.05 -0.58
CA ALA A 128 -5.40 -1.56 0.78
C ALA A 128 -4.67 -2.57 1.68
N ALA A 129 -4.69 -3.86 1.35
CA ALA A 129 -4.00 -4.89 2.12
C ALA A 129 -2.50 -4.94 1.78
N THR A 130 -2.19 -4.78 0.50
CA THR A 130 -0.84 -4.92 -0.03
C THR A 130 -0.21 -3.60 -0.45
N TRP A 131 -0.98 -2.52 -0.56
CA TRP A 131 -0.55 -1.20 -1.00
C TRP A 131 0.06 -1.18 -2.41
N GLN A 132 -0.33 -2.15 -3.25
CA GLN A 132 0.07 -2.19 -4.66
C GLN A 132 -0.95 -1.48 -5.54
N MET A 133 -0.44 -0.77 -6.54
CA MET A 133 -1.27 -0.20 -7.61
C MET A 133 -1.92 -1.35 -8.40
N LYS A 134 -3.24 -1.32 -8.51
CA LYS A 134 -4.02 -2.26 -9.33
C LYS A 134 -4.28 -1.70 -10.72
N THR A 135 -4.83 -0.49 -10.77
CA THR A 135 -5.34 0.11 -12.00
C THR A 135 -5.11 1.60 -11.98
N THR A 136 -4.90 2.17 -13.16
CA THR A 136 -4.91 3.62 -13.38
C THR A 136 -6.08 3.94 -14.30
N LEU A 137 -6.92 4.86 -13.86
CA LEU A 137 -8.10 5.35 -14.58
C LEU A 137 -7.74 6.72 -15.15
N GLN A 138 -7.94 6.89 -16.44
CA GLN A 138 -7.65 8.14 -17.15
C GLN A 138 -8.89 9.03 -17.11
N CYS A 139 -8.74 10.23 -16.57
CA CYS A 139 -9.80 11.23 -16.48
C CYS A 139 -9.66 12.25 -17.62
N LEU A 140 -10.72 13.01 -17.86
CA LEU A 140 -10.76 14.03 -18.92
C LEU A 140 -10.13 15.36 -18.49
N SER A 141 -9.81 15.52 -17.20
CA SER A 141 -9.24 16.74 -16.63
C SER A 141 -8.67 16.43 -15.23
N LEU A 142 -8.16 17.46 -14.57
CA LEU A 142 -7.57 17.41 -13.23
C LEU A 142 -8.61 16.91 -12.23
N VAL A 143 -8.24 15.92 -11.42
CA VAL A 143 -9.13 15.32 -10.43
C VAL A 143 -9.10 16.13 -9.14
N LYS A 144 -10.24 16.69 -8.75
CA LYS A 144 -10.37 17.51 -7.52
C LYS A 144 -11.00 16.75 -6.37
N ALA A 145 -11.84 15.76 -6.66
CA ALA A 145 -12.52 14.95 -5.65
C ALA A 145 -12.73 13.53 -6.14
N VAL A 146 -12.63 12.56 -5.23
CA VAL A 146 -12.99 11.16 -5.47
C VAL A 146 -13.86 10.66 -4.32
N ALA A 147 -14.94 9.96 -4.65
CA ALA A 147 -15.84 9.35 -3.68
C ALA A 147 -16.27 7.96 -4.15
N PHE A 148 -16.33 7.01 -3.21
CA PHE A 148 -16.90 5.69 -3.45
C PHE A 148 -18.37 5.65 -3.05
N SER A 149 -19.15 4.83 -3.74
CA SER A 149 -20.48 4.46 -3.27
C SER A 149 -20.40 3.63 -1.98
N PRO A 150 -21.43 3.64 -1.12
CA PRO A 150 -21.44 2.86 0.13
C PRO A 150 -21.21 1.36 -0.06
N ASP A 151 -21.65 0.80 -1.19
CA ASP A 151 -21.45 -0.60 -1.55
C ASP A 151 -20.09 -0.89 -2.21
N SER A 152 -19.24 0.13 -2.38
CA SER A 152 -17.92 0.07 -3.01
C SER A 152 -17.91 -0.41 -4.47
N ARG A 153 -19.07 -0.42 -5.16
CA ARG A 153 -19.16 -0.84 -6.56
C ARG A 153 -18.90 0.28 -7.54
N LEU A 154 -19.31 1.49 -7.17
CA LEU A 154 -19.19 2.68 -8.00
C LEU A 154 -18.19 3.65 -7.37
N MET A 155 -17.56 4.42 -8.24
CA MET A 155 -16.73 5.53 -7.84
C MET A 155 -17.07 6.76 -8.68
N ALA A 156 -17.26 7.90 -8.02
CA ALA A 156 -17.44 9.19 -8.64
C ALA A 156 -16.14 9.98 -8.55
N THR A 157 -15.76 10.62 -9.65
CA THR A 157 -14.59 11.49 -9.73
C THR A 157 -15.04 12.85 -10.21
N GLY A 158 -14.86 13.87 -9.37
CA GLY A 158 -15.15 15.25 -9.69
C GLY A 158 -13.94 15.92 -10.33
N LEU A 159 -14.13 16.45 -11.52
CA LEU A 159 -13.09 17.05 -12.33
C LEU A 159 -13.14 18.59 -12.23
N MET A 160 -12.02 19.25 -12.52
CA MET A 160 -11.93 20.72 -12.53
C MET A 160 -12.87 21.38 -13.55
N ASN A 161 -13.17 20.69 -14.65
CA ASN A 161 -13.99 21.20 -15.75
C ASN A 161 -15.52 21.04 -15.55
N HIS A 162 -16.00 20.97 -14.30
CA HIS A 162 -17.42 20.81 -13.96
C HIS A 162 -18.07 19.49 -14.41
N ILE A 163 -17.26 18.52 -14.85
CA ILE A 163 -17.72 17.17 -15.20
C ILE A 163 -17.51 16.23 -14.01
N ILE A 164 -18.48 15.34 -13.81
CA ILE A 164 -18.37 14.20 -12.90
C ILE A 164 -18.30 12.93 -13.75
N GLN A 165 -17.27 12.12 -13.57
CA GLN A 165 -17.18 10.80 -14.19
C GLN A 165 -17.56 9.73 -13.17
N LEU A 166 -18.40 8.78 -13.60
CA LEU A 166 -18.81 7.62 -12.81
C LEU A 166 -18.13 6.37 -13.35
N TRP A 167 -17.54 5.60 -12.46
CA TRP A 167 -16.72 4.44 -12.76
C TRP A 167 -17.30 3.18 -12.11
N ASP A 168 -17.24 2.07 -12.83
CA ASP A 168 -17.38 0.75 -12.25
C ASP A 168 -16.03 0.33 -11.66
N VAL A 169 -15.98 0.10 -10.35
CA VAL A 169 -14.75 -0.24 -9.64
C VAL A 169 -14.30 -1.67 -9.91
N ALA A 170 -15.23 -2.59 -10.18
CA ALA A 170 -14.91 -3.99 -10.41
C ALA A 170 -14.26 -4.20 -11.78
N ILE A 171 -14.74 -3.47 -12.79
CA ILE A 171 -14.25 -3.56 -14.17
C ILE A 171 -13.16 -2.51 -14.44
N GLY A 172 -13.15 -1.41 -13.68
CA GLY A 172 -12.22 -0.30 -13.89
C GLY A 172 -12.55 0.51 -15.15
N GLN A 173 -13.84 0.61 -15.50
CA GLN A 173 -14.29 1.28 -16.71
C GLN A 173 -15.22 2.46 -16.40
N LEU A 174 -15.18 3.45 -17.28
CA LEU A 174 -16.07 4.60 -17.23
C LEU A 174 -17.48 4.17 -17.62
N ILE A 175 -18.46 4.41 -16.76
CA ILE A 175 -19.87 4.14 -17.01
C ILE A 175 -20.50 5.33 -17.73
N THR A 176 -20.37 6.53 -17.17
CA THR A 176 -21.00 7.74 -17.70
C THR A 176 -20.31 9.00 -17.21
N THR A 177 -20.56 10.10 -17.91
CA THR A 177 -20.10 11.45 -17.57
C THR A 177 -21.31 12.36 -17.39
N LEU A 178 -21.33 13.11 -16.30
CA LEU A 178 -22.37 14.07 -15.97
C LEU A 178 -21.76 15.47 -16.06
N ASP A 179 -22.32 16.32 -16.90
CA ASP A 179 -21.94 17.73 -16.99
C ASP A 179 -22.88 18.56 -16.11
N THR A 180 -22.30 19.30 -15.16
CA THR A 180 -23.05 20.17 -14.24
C THR A 180 -23.17 21.60 -14.75
N SER A 181 -22.48 21.95 -15.83
CA SER A 181 -22.54 23.28 -16.44
C SER A 181 -23.80 23.52 -17.26
N SER A 182 -24.46 22.45 -17.73
CA SER A 182 -25.67 22.53 -18.55
C SER A 182 -26.98 22.60 -17.76
N SER A 183 -26.96 22.49 -16.43
CA SER A 183 -28.18 22.44 -15.59
C SER A 183 -28.64 23.78 -15.03
N THR A 184 -28.01 24.90 -15.41
CA THR A 184 -28.47 26.25 -15.06
C THR A 184 -29.17 26.90 -16.26
N THR A 185 -30.45 26.59 -16.47
CA THR A 185 -31.38 27.38 -17.31
C THR A 185 -32.73 27.46 -16.64
#